data_AF-A0A9D2FX10-F1
#
_entry.id   AF-A0A9D2FX10-F1
#
_cell.length_a   1.000
_cell.length_b   1.000
_cell.length_c   1.000
_cell.angle_alpha   90.00
_cell.angle_beta   90.00
_cell.angle_gamma   90.00
#
_symmetry.space_group_name_H-M   'P 1'
#
loop_
_entity.id
_entity.type
_entity.pdbx_description
1 polymer ?
#
loop_
_entity_poly.entity_id
_entity_poly.type
_entity_poly.pdbx_seq_one_letter_code
_entity_poly.pdbx_strand_id
1 'polypeptide(L)' 'MTTNRYLYRETAEGFPLYRRVRGEGLAFVRFFRTREEARREVYRLNGWKTRGAPR' A
#
# COMPACT_ATOMS: atom_id res chain seq x y z
N MET A 1 -16.03 7.03 10.62
CA MET A 1 -15.24 5.93 10.01
C MET A 1 -13.94 6.49 9.46
N THR A 2 -12.83 6.26 10.15
CA THR A 2 -11.50 6.77 9.79
C THR A 2 -10.81 5.77 8.86
N THR A 3 -11.00 5.89 7.56
CA THR A 3 -10.37 4.97 6.59
C THR A 3 -8.91 5.38 6.40
N ASN A 4 -8.03 4.96 7.32
CA ASN A 4 -6.59 4.94 7.06
C ASN A 4 -6.38 4.11 5.79
N ARG A 5 -5.83 4.73 4.72
CA ARG A 5 -5.58 4.04 3.44
C ARG A 5 -4.10 4.01 3.15
N TYR A 6 -3.62 2.84 2.77
CA TYR A 6 -2.27 2.63 2.27
C TYR A 6 -2.26 2.69 0.75
N LEU A 7 -1.18 3.22 0.18
CA LEU A 7 -0.96 3.29 -1.26
C LEU A 7 0.53 3.21 -1.56
N TYR A 8 0.88 2.74 -2.74
CA TYR A 8 2.25 2.79 -3.24
C TYR A 8 2.32 3.67 -4.49
N ARG A 9 3.49 4.22 -4.79
CA ARG A 9 3.77 4.93 -6.04
C ARG A 9 4.92 4.25 -6.77
N GLU A 10 4.96 4.37 -8.09
CA GLU A 10 6.11 3.94 -8.89
C GLU A 10 7.13 5.08 -8.95
N THR A 11 8.41 4.73 -8.77
CA THR A 11 9.56 5.64 -8.84
C THR A 11 10.69 4.95 -9.60
N ALA A 12 11.70 5.73 -10.04
CA ALA A 12 12.86 5.17 -10.75
C ALA A 12 13.61 4.08 -9.95
N GLU A 13 13.51 4.11 -8.62
CA GLU A 13 14.22 3.20 -7.73
C GLU A 13 13.38 1.98 -7.31
N GLY A 14 12.05 2.04 -7.49
CA GLY A 14 11.10 1.04 -6.98
C GLY A 14 9.76 1.63 -6.51
N PHE A 15 9.19 1.02 -5.46
CA PHE A 15 7.79 1.23 -5.06
C PHE A 15 7.66 1.61 -3.57
N PRO A 16 7.81 2.90 -3.22
CA PRO A 16 7.54 3.37 -1.87
C PRO A 16 6.04 3.27 -1.52
N LEU A 17 5.78 2.76 -0.32
CA LEU A 17 4.48 2.64 0.31
C LEU A 17 4.27 3.79 1.30
N TYR A 18 3.10 4.40 1.23
CA TYR A 18 2.66 5.49 2.06
C TYR A 18 1.36 5.15 2.78
N ARG A 19 1.22 5.64 4.00
CA ARG A 19 -0.02 5.68 4.76
C ARG A 19 -0.62 7.06 4.65
N ARG A 20 -1.88 7.14 4.23
CA ARG A 20 -2.65 8.38 4.27
C ARG A 20 -3.13 8.64 5.69
N VAL A 21 -2.60 9.69 6.29
CA VAL A 21 -2.97 10.17 7.63
C VAL A 21 -3.88 11.38 7.46
N ARG A 22 -5.08 11.33 8.03
CA ARG A 22 -6.05 12.43 7.92
C ARG A 22 -5.52 13.64 8.68
N GLY A 23 -5.35 14.77 8.00
CA GLY A 23 -4.83 16.01 8.59
C GLY A 23 -3.33 16.20 8.42
N GLU A 24 -2.57 15.13 8.14
CA GLU A 24 -1.09 15.19 8.03
C GLU A 24 -0.55 14.79 6.65
N GLY A 25 -1.39 14.24 5.76
CA GLY A 25 -1.01 13.92 4.39
C GLY A 25 -0.55 12.48 4.21
N LEU A 26 0.63 12.27 3.61
CA LEU A 26 1.19 10.94 3.32
C LEU A 26 2.42 10.70 4.19
N ALA A 27 2.35 9.73 5.10
CA ALA A 27 3.49 9.24 5.85
C ALA A 27 4.14 8.09 5.10
N PHE A 28 5.46 8.15 4.86
CA PHE A 28 6.21 7.03 4.31
C PHE A 28 6.19 5.85 5.31
N VAL A 29 6.09 4.64 4.79
CA VAL A 29 6.02 3.40 5.60
C VAL A 29 7.18 2.49 5.28
N ARG A 30 7.33 2.10 4.01
CA ARG A 30 8.32 1.11 3.57
C ARG A 30 8.57 1.22 2.07
N PHE A 31 9.75 0.82 1.63
CA PHE A 31 10.10 0.72 0.21
C PHE A 31 10.11 -0.73 -0.27
N PHE A 32 9.63 -0.97 -1.48
CA PHE A 32 9.68 -2.27 -2.14
C PHE A 32 10.44 -2.21 -3.46
N ARG A 33 11.17 -3.28 -3.77
CA ARG A 33 11.91 -3.41 -5.04
C ARG A 33 10.99 -3.76 -6.20
N THR A 34 9.90 -4.48 -5.94
CA THR A 34 8.96 -4.92 -6.97
C THR A 34 7.55 -4.40 -6.74
N ARG A 35 6.81 -4.22 -7.84
CA ARG A 35 5.41 -3.78 -7.83
C ARG A 35 4.50 -4.79 -7.12
N GLU A 36 4.76 -6.08 -7.30
CA GLU A 36 3.94 -7.16 -6.74
C GLU A 36 4.00 -7.21 -5.21
N GLU A 37 5.19 -7.02 -4.64
CA GLU A 37 5.35 -6.93 -3.18
C GLU A 37 4.62 -5.71 -2.61
N ALA A 38 4.82 -4.53 -3.23
CA ALA A 38 4.13 -3.30 -2.83
C ALA A 38 2.60 -3.45 -2.92
N ARG A 39 2.11 -4.09 -3.99
CA ARG A 39 0.68 -4.36 -4.17
C ARG A 39 0.15 -5.32 -3.12
N ARG A 40 0.83 -6.44 -2.88
CA ARG A 40 0.42 -7.43 -1.87
C ARG A 40 0.34 -6.80 -0.49
N GLU A 41 1.32 -5.98 -0.15
CA GLU A 41 1.37 -5.26 1.13
C GLU A 41 0.24 -4.24 1.26
N VAL A 42 0.03 -3.38 0.25
CA VAL A 42 -1.08 -2.42 0.27
C VAL A 42 -2.44 -3.11 0.38
N TYR A 43 -2.64 -4.23 -0.32
CA TYR A 43 -3.88 -5.00 -0.23
C TYR A 43 -4.09 -5.58 1.17
N ARG A 44 -3.03 -6.16 1.75
CA ARG A 44 -3.06 -6.68 3.12
C ARG A 44 -3.38 -5.58 4.13
N LEU A 45 -2.69 -4.45 4.05
CA LEU A 45 -2.85 -3.32 4.98
C LEU A 45 -4.20 -2.62 4.84
N ASN A 46 -4.77 -2.57 3.64
CA ASN A 46 -6.12 -2.04 3.41
C ASN A 46 -7.24 -3.05 3.68
N GLY A 47 -6.91 -4.31 4.03
CA GLY A 47 -7.90 -5.39 4.17
C GLY A 47 -8.62 -5.72 2.86
N TRP A 48 -8.03 -5.39 1.72
CA TRP A 48 -8.59 -5.73 0.41
C TRP A 48 -8.35 -7.21 0.16
N LYS A 49 -9.43 -8.01 0.13
CA LYS A 49 -9.33 -9.39 -0.33
C LYS A 49 -8.76 -9.38 -1.74
N THR A 50 -7.61 -10.01 -1.93
CA THR A 50 -7.15 -10.44 -3.25
C THR A 50 -8.20 -11.42 -3.76
N ARG A 51 -9.17 -10.96 -4.56
CA ARG A 51 -10.10 -11.84 -5.28
C ARG A 51 -9.23 -12.75 -6.16
N GLY A 52 -8.99 -13.98 -5.71
CA GLY A 52 -8.07 -14.90 -6.38
C GLY A 52 -7.56 -16.09 -5.56
N ALA A 53 -8.03 -16.33 -4.33
CA ALA A 53 -7.87 -17.64 -3.69
C ALA A 53 -9.15 -18.45 -3.94
N PRO A 54 -9.13 -19.50 -4.77
CA PRO A 54 -10.25 -20.43 -4.86
C PRO A 54 -10.46 -21.12 -3.50
N ARG A 55 -11.72 -21.31 -3.13
CA ARG A 55 -12.11 -22.20 -2.03
C ARG A 55 -11.99 -23.65 -2.48
#